data_AF-A0A5N6SC31-F1
#
_entry.id   AF-A0A5N6SC31-F1
#
_cell.length_a   1.000
_cell.length_b   1.000
_cell.length_c   1.000
_cell.angle_alpha   90.00
_cell.angle_beta   90.00
_cell.angle_gamma   90.00
#
_symmetry.space_group_name_H-M   'P 1'
#
loop_
_entity.id
_entity.type
_entity.pdbx_description
1 polymer ?
#
loop_
_entity_poly.entity_id
_entity_poly.type
_entity_poly.pdbx_seq_one_letter_code
_entity_poly.pdbx_strand_id
1 'polypeptide(L)'
;MASKQPKILPRGPVTHSLEEASRDAVSSDYSITQHTKATTNILFDTDYGKIPTENFTRNAAAAFFSGIAPLFYIILPDDCDRLIHRIYQEKLNIEQCEICELCAIAAVGCRYNSARVPNEYTDIFWQQALLLLYDVIGEADVRALRILLCLGIYLILDKSISARTMIGKIHTKVLEKTV
;
A
#
# COMPACT_ATOMS: atom_id res chain seq x y z
N MET A 1 -60.55 -2.53 20.66
CA MET A 1 -59.65 -2.54 19.49
C MET A 1 -58.25 -2.89 19.98
N ALA A 2 -57.78 -4.10 19.69
CA ALA A 2 -56.50 -4.63 20.19
C ALA A 2 -55.59 -4.92 18.99
N SER A 3 -54.44 -4.24 18.91
CA SER A 3 -53.42 -4.50 17.88
C SER A 3 -52.39 -5.47 18.45
N LYS A 4 -52.35 -6.68 17.87
CA LYS A 4 -51.44 -7.79 18.20
C LYS A 4 -50.17 -7.68 17.34
N GLN A 5 -49.01 -7.88 17.96
CA GLN A 5 -47.75 -8.13 17.24
C GLN A 5 -47.75 -9.51 16.56
N PRO A 6 -47.09 -9.69 15.41
CA PRO A 6 -46.90 -11.01 14.83
C PRO A 6 -45.57 -11.68 15.23
N LYS A 7 -45.72 -12.98 15.50
CA LYS A 7 -44.77 -14.04 15.87
C LYS A 7 -43.85 -14.45 14.69
N ILE A 8 -42.62 -14.84 15.00
CA ILE A 8 -41.64 -15.46 14.08
C ILE A 8 -41.84 -17.00 14.05
N LEU A 9 -41.58 -17.66 12.90
CA LEU A 9 -41.17 -19.08 12.78
C LEU A 9 -40.40 -19.29 11.43
N PRO A 10 -39.64 -20.39 11.20
CA PRO A 10 -38.31 -20.34 10.61
C PRO A 10 -38.27 -20.84 9.16
N ARG A 11 -37.25 -20.43 8.39
CA ARG A 11 -36.98 -20.95 7.04
C ARG A 11 -35.95 -22.09 7.13
N GLY A 12 -36.37 -23.30 6.76
CA GLY A 12 -35.48 -24.45 6.55
C GLY A 12 -34.58 -24.27 5.32
N PRO A 13 -33.63 -25.20 5.09
CA PRO A 13 -32.62 -25.05 4.05
C PRO A 13 -33.20 -25.36 2.67
N VAL A 14 -32.90 -24.53 1.68
CA VAL A 14 -33.24 -24.79 0.28
C VAL A 14 -31.97 -25.23 -0.44
N THR A 15 -31.88 -26.52 -0.73
CA THR A 15 -30.92 -27.10 -1.66
C THR A 15 -31.40 -26.87 -3.10
N HIS A 16 -30.61 -26.18 -3.92
CA HIS A 16 -30.73 -26.26 -5.36
C HIS A 16 -29.36 -26.55 -5.97
N SER A 17 -29.20 -27.81 -6.40
CA SER A 17 -28.20 -28.22 -7.37
C SER A 17 -28.66 -27.75 -8.75
N LEU A 18 -27.83 -27.00 -9.46
CA LEU A 18 -27.89 -26.88 -10.91
C LEU A 18 -26.49 -26.91 -11.50
N GLU A 19 -26.41 -27.73 -12.54
CA GLU A 19 -25.28 -28.27 -13.26
C GLU A 19 -24.79 -27.29 -14.35
N GLU A 20 -23.47 -27.26 -14.51
CA GLU A 20 -22.65 -26.95 -15.70
C GLU A 20 -22.94 -25.73 -16.60
N ALA A 21 -21.93 -24.85 -16.69
CA ALA A 21 -21.31 -24.48 -17.97
C ALA A 21 -19.94 -23.81 -17.72
N SER A 22 -18.88 -24.61 -17.81
CA SER A 22 -17.49 -24.16 -17.71
C SER A 22 -17.13 -23.26 -18.89
N ARG A 23 -16.69 -22.03 -18.60
CA ARG A 23 -16.03 -21.12 -19.56
C ARG A 23 -14.66 -20.79 -19.00
N ASP A 24 -13.67 -20.92 -19.87
CA ASP A 24 -12.23 -20.85 -19.60
C ASP A 24 -11.83 -19.69 -18.69
N ALA A 25 -11.39 -20.02 -17.48
CA ALA A 25 -10.66 -19.12 -16.60
C ALA A 25 -9.17 -19.23 -16.93
N VAL A 26 -8.62 -18.16 -17.51
CA VAL A 26 -7.18 -17.94 -17.60
C VAL A 26 -6.63 -17.82 -16.19
N SER A 27 -5.95 -18.86 -15.72
CA SER A 27 -5.16 -18.88 -14.50
C SER A 27 -3.98 -17.92 -14.65
N SER A 28 -4.02 -16.80 -13.93
CA SER A 28 -2.83 -16.00 -13.67
C SER A 28 -2.19 -16.54 -12.40
N ASP A 29 -1.49 -17.67 -12.54
CA ASP A 29 -0.60 -18.22 -11.53
C ASP A 29 0.57 -17.27 -11.31
N TYR A 30 0.40 -16.32 -10.38
CA TYR A 30 1.55 -15.62 -9.80
C TYR A 30 2.28 -16.62 -8.90
N SER A 31 3.28 -17.28 -9.48
CA SER A 31 4.12 -18.22 -8.77
C SER A 31 5.01 -17.46 -7.77
N ILE A 32 4.70 -17.55 -6.48
CA ILE A 32 5.65 -17.21 -5.41
C ILE A 32 6.59 -18.42 -5.27
N THR A 33 7.74 -18.39 -5.95
CA THR A 33 8.80 -19.36 -5.66
C THR A 33 10.18 -18.73 -5.83
N GLN A 34 10.88 -18.71 -4.68
CA GLN A 34 12.35 -18.69 -4.50
C GLN A 34 13.06 -17.32 -4.49
N HIS A 35 12.99 -16.61 -3.35
CA HIS A 35 14.04 -15.64 -2.94
C HIS A 35 14.14 -15.52 -1.40
N THR A 36 14.25 -16.64 -0.69
CA THR A 36 13.92 -16.71 0.76
C THR A 36 15.12 -16.72 1.73
N LYS A 37 16.36 -16.37 1.31
CA LYS A 37 17.52 -16.44 2.25
C LYS A 37 18.29 -15.14 2.51
N ALA A 38 18.16 -14.11 1.68
CA ALA A 38 18.80 -12.81 1.90
C ALA A 38 17.84 -11.75 2.46
N THR A 39 16.52 -11.90 2.23
CA THR A 39 15.49 -10.89 2.51
C THR A 39 15.07 -10.82 3.99
N THR A 40 15.43 -11.81 4.81
CA THR A 40 15.02 -11.85 6.23
C THR A 40 15.77 -10.88 7.14
N ASN A 41 16.98 -10.42 6.76
CA ASN A 41 17.78 -9.48 7.56
C ASN A 41 17.43 -7.99 7.31
N ILE A 42 16.47 -7.71 6.43
CA ILE A 42 16.13 -6.36 5.96
C ILE A 42 14.68 -5.95 6.26
N LEU A 43 13.96 -6.82 6.98
CA LEU A 43 12.59 -6.60 7.42
C LEU A 43 12.54 -6.48 8.95
N PHE A 44 11.71 -5.56 9.41
CA PHE A 44 11.40 -5.23 10.78
C PHE A 44 9.96 -5.64 11.08
N ASP A 45 9.75 -6.36 12.18
CA ASP A 45 8.43 -6.84 12.60
C ASP A 45 7.78 -5.82 13.54
N THR A 46 6.55 -5.40 13.22
CA THR A 46 5.83 -4.31 13.92
C THR A 46 4.60 -4.78 14.67
N ASP A 47 4.44 -6.08 14.93
CA ASP A 47 3.20 -6.75 15.42
C ASP A 47 2.01 -6.70 14.45
N TYR A 48 1.90 -5.64 13.63
CA TYR A 48 0.90 -5.44 12.59
C TYR A 48 1.38 -5.84 11.19
N GLY A 49 2.61 -6.32 11.05
CA GLY A 49 3.19 -6.73 9.77
C GLY A 49 4.70 -6.55 9.72
N LYS A 50 5.29 -6.89 8.57
CA LYS A 50 6.73 -6.74 8.33
C LYS A 50 6.98 -5.58 7.39
N ILE A 51 7.74 -4.59 7.85
CA ILE A 51 8.13 -3.42 7.06
C ILE A 51 9.65 -3.42 6.85
N PRO A 52 10.19 -2.73 5.84
CA PRO A 52 11.64 -2.57 5.68
C PRO A 52 12.35 -1.99 6.93
N THR A 53 13.66 -2.21 7.04
CA THR A 53 14.49 -1.66 8.13
C THR A 53 14.47 -0.14 8.23
N GLU A 54 14.78 0.39 9.42
CA GLU A 54 14.85 1.83 9.70
C GLU A 54 15.69 2.59 8.68
N ASN A 55 16.88 2.09 8.33
CA ASN A 55 17.77 2.74 7.36
C ASN A 55 17.08 2.92 6.00
N PHE A 56 16.36 1.89 5.55
CA PHE A 56 15.63 1.96 4.29
C PHE A 56 14.47 2.95 4.37
N THR A 57 13.71 2.91 5.48
CA THR A 57 12.60 3.81 5.74
C THR A 57 13.04 5.27 5.79
N ARG A 58 14.17 5.57 6.42
CA ARG A 58 14.75 6.93 6.44
C ARG A 58 15.13 7.41 5.04
N ASN A 59 15.71 6.54 4.21
CA ASN A 59 16.00 6.88 2.81
C ASN A 59 14.73 7.14 1.99
N ALA A 60 13.69 6.34 2.20
CA ALA A 60 12.38 6.54 1.58
C ALA A 60 11.74 7.87 2.03
N ALA A 61 11.75 8.17 3.33
CA ALA A 61 11.25 9.42 3.87
C ALA A 61 12.04 10.63 3.33
N ALA A 62 13.37 10.55 3.27
CA ALA A 62 14.20 11.60 2.67
C ALA A 62 13.83 11.84 1.19
N ALA A 63 13.57 10.78 0.42
CA ALA A 63 13.10 10.90 -0.96
C ALA A 63 11.73 11.60 -1.04
N PHE A 64 10.80 11.25 -0.13
CA PHE A 64 9.50 11.93 -0.01
C PHE A 64 9.68 13.44 0.25
N PHE A 65 10.52 13.83 1.21
CA PHE A 65 10.74 15.25 1.53
C PHE A 65 11.49 16.01 0.43
N SER A 66 12.37 15.35 -0.32
CA SER A 66 13.11 15.99 -1.41
C SER A 66 12.24 16.36 -2.61
N GLY A 67 11.11 15.67 -2.81
CA GLY A 67 10.34 15.76 -4.05
C GLY A 67 8.85 16.04 -3.89
N ILE A 68 8.22 15.43 -2.88
CA ILE A 68 6.75 15.43 -2.73
C ILE A 68 6.30 16.42 -1.67
N ALA A 69 6.95 16.46 -0.51
CA ALA A 69 6.57 17.37 0.58
C ALA A 69 6.56 18.87 0.18
N PRO A 70 7.43 19.37 -0.72
CA PRO A 70 7.34 20.75 -1.19
C PRO A 70 6.07 21.04 -2.03
N LEU A 71 5.46 20.00 -2.59
CA LEU A 71 4.25 20.10 -3.42
C LEU A 71 2.98 19.95 -2.59
N PHE A 72 3.05 19.12 -1.54
CA PHE A 72 1.93 18.82 -0.65
C PHE A 72 2.37 18.92 0.80
N TYR A 73 1.78 19.84 1.56
CA TYR A 73 2.05 19.97 2.99
C TYR A 73 1.29 18.86 3.76
N ILE A 74 1.88 17.66 3.80
CA ILE A 74 1.27 16.49 4.44
C ILE A 74 1.71 16.36 5.90
N ILE A 75 3.01 16.42 6.15
CA ILE A 75 3.61 16.21 7.46
C ILE A 75 4.91 17.02 7.56
N LEU A 76 5.26 17.46 8.77
CA LEU A 76 6.54 18.09 9.03
C LEU A 76 7.68 17.05 9.06
N PRO A 77 8.90 17.41 8.63
CA PRO A 77 10.07 16.52 8.74
C PRO A 77 10.29 16.00 10.16
N ASP A 78 10.23 16.89 11.15
CA ASP A 78 10.44 16.54 12.56
C ASP A 78 9.39 15.54 13.08
N ASP A 79 8.14 15.68 12.64
CA ASP A 79 7.07 14.74 13.01
C ASP A 79 7.26 13.38 12.36
N CYS A 80 7.76 13.34 11.11
CA CYS A 80 8.10 12.09 10.45
C CYS A 80 9.30 11.41 11.12
N ASP A 81 10.33 12.16 11.50
CA ASP A 81 11.49 11.60 12.21
C ASP A 81 11.11 11.07 13.59
N ARG A 82 10.23 11.77 14.32
CA ARG A 82 9.65 11.28 15.56
C ARG A 82 8.85 9.99 15.36
N LEU A 83 8.04 9.92 14.30
CA LEU A 83 7.28 8.71 13.94
C LEU A 83 8.22 7.52 13.67
N ILE A 84 9.27 7.72 12.88
CA ILE A 84 10.28 6.69 12.59
C ILE A 84 10.98 6.26 13.88
N HIS A 85 11.42 7.21 14.71
CA HIS A 85 12.09 6.91 15.98
C HIS A 85 11.19 6.06 16.90
N ARG A 86 9.93 6.46 17.06
CA ARG A 86 8.97 5.74 17.90
C ARG A 86 8.76 4.29 17.44
N ILE A 87 8.60 4.09 16.13
CA ILE A 87 8.32 2.76 15.55
C ILE A 87 9.54 1.83 15.65
N TYR A 88 10.74 2.29 15.31
CA TYR A 88 11.91 1.41 15.24
C TYR A 88 12.70 1.28 16.55
N GLN A 89 12.76 2.37 17.34
CA GLN A 89 13.65 2.46 18.50
C GLN A 89 12.88 2.27 19.82
N GLU A 90 11.77 2.97 20.02
CA GLU A 90 11.04 2.97 21.31
C GLU A 90 10.15 1.73 21.48
N LYS A 91 9.52 1.25 20.40
CA LYS A 91 8.71 0.01 20.34
C LYS A 91 7.59 -0.14 21.38
N LEU A 92 7.27 0.91 22.14
CA LEU A 92 6.26 0.86 23.20
C LEU A 92 4.93 1.39 22.68
N ASN A 93 3.88 0.55 22.72
CA ASN A 93 2.51 0.91 22.34
C ASN A 93 2.43 1.61 20.97
N ILE A 94 2.99 0.97 19.94
CA ILE A 94 2.85 1.43 18.56
C ILE A 94 1.40 1.21 18.13
N GLU A 95 0.76 2.26 17.62
CA GLU A 95 -0.59 2.14 17.10
C GLU A 95 -0.56 1.72 15.62
N GLN A 96 -1.57 0.96 15.20
CA GLN A 96 -1.73 0.53 13.81
C GLN A 96 -1.73 1.72 12.82
N CYS A 97 -2.32 2.85 13.21
CA CYS A 97 -2.38 4.06 12.39
C CYS A 97 -0.99 4.70 12.18
N GLU A 98 -0.07 4.56 13.13
CA GLU A 98 1.31 5.05 13.03
C GLU A 98 2.09 4.26 11.98
N ILE A 99 1.92 2.94 11.96
CA ILE A 99 2.56 2.07 10.96
C ILE A 99 1.96 2.32 9.58
N CYS A 100 0.63 2.46 9.49
CA CYS A 100 -0.04 2.80 8.23
C CYS A 100 0.46 4.12 7.66
N GLU A 101 0.57 5.16 8.50
CA GLU A 101 1.11 6.47 8.14
C GLU A 101 2.54 6.39 7.62
N LEU A 102 3.41 5.71 8.37
CA LEU A 102 4.80 5.53 7.97
C LEU A 102 4.91 4.81 6.63
N CYS A 103 4.16 3.73 6.45
CA CYS A 103 4.15 2.94 5.23
C CYS A 103 3.67 3.76 4.03
N ALA A 104 2.62 4.58 4.20
CA ALA A 104 2.13 5.44 3.14
C ALA A 104 3.17 6.50 2.72
N ILE A 105 3.83 7.16 3.67
CA ILE A 105 4.90 8.13 3.39
C ILE A 105 6.07 7.46 2.67
N ALA A 106 6.55 6.32 3.20
CA ALA A 106 7.68 5.61 2.64
C ALA A 106 7.38 5.06 1.24
N ALA A 107 6.18 4.53 0.99
CA ALA A 107 5.76 4.07 -0.34
C ALA A 107 5.83 5.20 -1.38
N VAL A 108 5.34 6.40 -1.04
CA VAL A 108 5.40 7.57 -1.92
C VAL A 108 6.84 7.97 -2.20
N GLY A 109 7.69 8.03 -1.17
CA GLY A 109 9.11 8.35 -1.34
C GLY A 109 9.86 7.36 -2.23
N CYS A 110 9.60 6.06 -2.04
CA CYS A 110 10.15 5.00 -2.88
C CYS A 110 9.68 5.13 -4.34
N ARG A 111 8.39 5.41 -4.55
CA ARG A 111 7.82 5.55 -5.89
C ARG A 111 8.31 6.82 -6.60
N TYR A 112 8.53 7.91 -5.86
CA TYR A 112 9.13 9.13 -6.40
C TYR A 112 10.57 8.88 -6.88
N ASN A 113 11.36 8.15 -6.08
CA ASN A 113 12.76 7.82 -6.39
C ASN A 113 12.91 6.38 -6.90
N SER A 114 12.01 5.96 -7.80
CA SER A 114 11.94 4.57 -8.29
C SER A 114 13.18 4.11 -9.07
N ALA A 115 14.05 5.04 -9.47
CA ALA A 115 15.32 4.72 -10.13
C ALA A 115 16.39 4.20 -9.16
N ARG A 116 16.31 4.58 -7.87
CA ARG A 116 17.30 4.21 -6.85
C ARG A 116 16.77 3.18 -5.86
N VAL A 117 15.47 2.98 -5.83
CA VAL A 117 14.80 2.11 -4.86
C VAL A 117 14.24 0.87 -5.57
N PRO A 118 14.62 -0.35 -5.14
CA PRO A 118 14.04 -1.57 -5.69
C PRO A 118 12.52 -1.62 -5.48
N ASN A 119 11.79 -2.09 -6.49
CA ASN A 119 10.32 -2.17 -6.45
C ASN A 119 9.81 -3.04 -5.30
N GLU A 120 10.54 -4.10 -4.95
CA GLU A 120 10.16 -5.04 -3.88
C GLU A 120 9.85 -4.33 -2.55
N TYR A 121 10.68 -3.38 -2.13
CA TYR A 121 10.45 -2.65 -0.89
C TYR A 121 9.32 -1.62 -0.99
N THR A 122 9.16 -1.04 -2.18
CA THR A 122 8.06 -0.13 -2.47
C THR A 122 6.73 -0.86 -2.31
N ASP A 123 6.66 -2.09 -2.83
CA ASP A 123 5.46 -2.91 -2.79
C ASP A 123 5.15 -3.37 -1.37
N ILE A 124 6.15 -3.67 -0.54
CA ILE A 124 5.94 -4.02 0.87
C ILE A 124 5.31 -2.84 1.63
N PHE A 125 5.87 -1.63 1.50
CA PHE A 125 5.27 -0.45 2.14
C PHE A 125 3.86 -0.16 1.63
N TRP A 126 3.66 -0.24 0.32
CA TRP A 126 2.36 0.01 -0.30
C TRP A 126 1.30 -1.00 0.18
N GLN A 127 1.61 -2.30 0.12
CA GLN A 127 0.70 -3.35 0.55
C GLN A 127 0.38 -3.26 2.04
N GLN A 128 1.39 -2.98 2.87
CA GLN A 128 1.18 -2.82 4.30
C GLN A 128 0.28 -1.61 4.60
N ALA A 129 0.49 -0.47 3.93
CA ALA A 129 -0.36 0.70 4.10
C ALA A 129 -1.82 0.40 3.72
N LEU A 130 -2.05 -0.28 2.61
CA LEU A 130 -3.39 -0.67 2.17
C LEU A 130 -4.07 -1.65 3.12
N LEU A 131 -3.31 -2.63 3.65
CA LEU A 131 -3.84 -3.63 4.57
C LEU A 131 -4.40 -2.97 5.83
N LEU A 132 -3.68 -1.98 6.37
CA LEU A 132 -4.06 -1.29 7.60
C LEU A 132 -5.08 -0.15 7.37
N LEU A 133 -5.31 0.26 6.13
CA LEU A 133 -6.08 1.47 5.82
C LEU A 133 -7.50 1.44 6.36
N TYR A 134 -8.22 0.32 6.19
CA TYR A 134 -9.62 0.20 6.56
C TYR A 134 -9.88 0.43 8.05
N ASP A 135 -8.98 -0.08 8.90
CA ASP A 135 -9.09 0.10 10.34
C ASP A 135 -8.78 1.55 10.75
N VAL A 136 -7.88 2.22 10.02
CA VAL A 136 -7.45 3.58 10.32
C VAL A 136 -8.46 4.64 9.89
N ILE A 137 -9.16 4.44 8.76
CA ILE A 137 -10.15 5.41 8.27
C ILE A 137 -11.43 5.46 9.13
N GLY A 138 -11.70 4.43 9.94
CA GLY A 138 -12.86 4.37 10.83
C GLY A 138 -12.84 5.45 11.92
N GLU A 139 -11.67 5.93 12.30
CA GLU A 139 -11.46 6.88 13.40
C GLU A 139 -11.64 8.36 12.99
N ALA A 140 -11.84 8.65 11.68
CA ALA A 140 -12.11 9.98 11.13
C ALA A 140 -11.14 11.11 11.57
N ASP A 141 -9.85 10.79 11.72
CA ASP A 141 -8.81 11.71 12.17
C ASP A 141 -8.04 12.37 11.00
N VAL A 142 -7.40 13.52 11.26
CA VAL A 142 -6.48 14.22 10.35
C VAL A 142 -5.36 13.28 9.87
N ARG A 143 -4.93 12.34 10.71
CA ARG A 143 -3.99 11.27 10.32
C ARG A 143 -4.53 10.42 9.17
N ALA A 144 -5.80 10.01 9.19
CA ALA A 144 -6.41 9.24 8.12
C ALA A 144 -6.43 10.02 6.79
N LEU A 145 -6.70 11.33 6.84
CA LEU A 145 -6.63 12.19 5.66
C LEU A 145 -5.21 12.26 5.07
N ARG A 146 -4.18 12.38 5.91
CA ARG A 146 -2.78 12.40 5.48
C ARG A 146 -2.38 11.08 4.81
N ILE A 147 -2.81 9.95 5.38
CA ILE A 147 -2.61 8.61 4.81
C ILE A 147 -3.27 8.52 3.43
N LEU A 148 -4.56 8.88 3.33
CA LEU A 148 -5.29 8.84 2.06
C LEU A 148 -4.65 9.73 0.99
N LEU A 149 -4.16 10.91 1.39
CA LEU A 149 -3.45 11.81 0.48
C LEU A 149 -2.14 11.19 -0.03
N CYS A 150 -1.34 10.58 0.86
CA CYS A 150 -0.13 9.85 0.45
C CYS A 150 -0.47 8.72 -0.53
N LEU A 151 -1.49 7.91 -0.25
CA LEU A 151 -1.88 6.82 -1.14
C LEU A 151 -2.37 7.33 -2.50
N GLY A 152 -3.09 8.45 -2.54
CA GLY A 152 -3.48 9.12 -3.78
C GLY A 152 -2.27 9.58 -4.58
N ILE A 153 -1.29 10.22 -3.94
CA ILE A 153 -0.04 10.66 -4.59
C ILE A 153 0.74 9.47 -5.16
N TYR A 154 0.82 8.36 -4.41
CA TYR A 154 1.46 7.15 -4.89
C TYR A 154 0.84 6.68 -6.23
N LEU A 155 -0.49 6.64 -6.31
CA LEU A 155 -1.19 6.23 -7.54
C LEU A 155 -0.94 7.19 -8.71
N ILE A 156 -0.87 8.50 -8.44
CA ILE A 156 -0.53 9.51 -9.45
C ILE A 156 0.89 9.25 -9.99
N LEU A 157 1.86 9.02 -9.10
CA LEU A 157 3.24 8.73 -9.49
C LEU A 157 3.33 7.44 -10.29
N ASP A 158 2.67 6.37 -9.84
CA ASP A 158 2.66 5.08 -10.54
C ASP A 158 2.08 5.18 -11.96
N LYS A 159 0.91 5.83 -12.11
CA LYS A 159 0.32 6.08 -13.43
C LYS A 159 1.20 6.97 -14.31
N SER A 160 1.88 7.96 -13.74
CA SER A 160 2.81 8.81 -14.50
C SER A 160 4.03 8.03 -15.02
N ILE A 161 4.57 7.08 -14.23
CA ILE A 161 5.68 6.22 -14.65
C ILE A 161 5.21 5.28 -15.78
N SER A 162 4.02 4.69 -15.64
CA SER A 162 3.43 3.83 -16.66
C SER A 162 3.21 4.58 -17.98
N ALA A 163 2.64 5.78 -17.94
CA ALA A 163 2.44 6.61 -19.11
C ALA A 163 3.76 6.97 -19.82
N ARG A 164 4.78 7.39 -19.06
CA ARG A 164 6.13 7.67 -19.60
C ARG A 164 6.75 6.43 -20.27
N THR A 165 6.58 5.27 -19.65
CA THR A 165 7.06 4.00 -20.19
C THR A 165 6.37 3.63 -21.50
N MET A 166 5.05 3.85 -21.59
CA MET A 166 4.30 3.64 -22.84
C MET A 166 4.78 4.56 -23.95
N ILE A 167 4.94 5.86 -23.68
CA ILE A 167 5.41 6.84 -24.66
C ILE A 167 6.83 6.48 -25.13
N GLY A 168 7.73 6.11 -24.21
CA GLY A 168 9.09 5.68 -24.56
C GLY A 168 9.10 4.48 -25.50
N LYS A 169 8.25 3.47 -25.25
CA LYS A 169 8.10 2.29 -26.12
C LYS A 169 7.54 2.63 -27.50
N ILE A 170 6.67 3.63 -27.61
CA ILE A 170 6.15 4.09 -28.91
C ILE A 170 7.27 4.76 -29.70
N HIS A 171 8.05 5.63 -29.05
CA HIS A 171 9.16 6.34 -29.70
C HIS A 171 10.23 5.37 -30.26
N THR A 172 10.63 4.35 -29.50
CA THR A 172 11.60 3.35 -29.99
C THR A 172 11.08 2.54 -31.17
N LYS A 173 9.82 2.12 -31.14
CA LYS A 173 9.18 1.40 -32.26
C LYS A 173 9.06 2.24 -33.54
N VAL A 174 8.90 3.55 -33.41
CA VAL A 174 8.89 4.46 -34.57
C VAL A 174 10.28 4.53 -35.18
N LEU A 175 11.33 4.67 -34.38
CA LEU A 175 12.72 4.68 -34.89
C LEU A 175 13.09 3.39 -35.61
N GLU A 176 12.72 2.22 -35.08
CA GLU A 176 12.97 0.92 -35.72
C GLU A 176 12.23 0.73 -37.06
N LYS A 177 11.12 1.43 -37.28
CA LYS A 177 10.37 1.38 -38.55
C LYS A 177 10.86 2.39 -39.59
N THR A 178 11.74 3.31 -39.21
CA THR A 178 12.24 4.38 -40.08
C THR A 178 13.65 4.09 -40.62
N VAL A 179 14.25 2.95 -40.22
CA VAL A 179 15.50 2.37 -40.72
C VAL A 179 15.19 1.15 -41.57
#